data_AF-A0A7Y6UHU8-F1
#
_entry.id   AF-A0A7Y6UHU8-F1
#
_cell.length_a   1.000
_cell.length_b   1.000
_cell.length_c   1.000
_cell.angle_alpha   90.00
_cell.angle_beta   90.00
_cell.angle_gamma   90.00
#
_symmetry.space_group_name_H-M   'P 1'
#
loop_
_entity.id
_entity.type
_entity.pdbx_description
1 polymer ?
#
loop_
_entity_poly.entity_id
_entity_poly.type
_entity_poly.pdbx_seq_one_letter_code
_entity_poly.pdbx_strand_id
1 'polypeptide(L)'
;MSDLGLAARAALILVFAVAAYGKLVDRGALAGVMRAMGVPAIPAAVVAAAELACVTLLVLAPAAGFALALALLAAFTAGLVNAIRRGAHIACRCFGASTAPIGKSHIVRNALLVALAGLGLVMPQTASIAAGAAGALLGLAIVMWDELVLAFR
;
A
#
# COMPACT_ATOMS: atom_id res chain seq x y z
N MET A 1 -17.38 11.28 -12.91
CA MET A 1 -15.98 11.66 -12.62
C MET A 1 -15.78 12.15 -11.19
N SER A 2 -16.77 12.79 -10.56
CA SER A 2 -16.72 13.29 -9.16
C SER A 2 -16.55 12.23 -8.07
N ASP A 3 -16.87 10.97 -8.36
CA ASP A 3 -16.81 9.88 -7.37
C ASP A 3 -15.47 9.14 -7.32
N LEU A 4 -14.58 9.39 -8.27
CA LEU A 4 -13.31 8.67 -8.41
C LEU A 4 -12.34 8.97 -7.26
N GLY A 5 -12.32 10.23 -6.78
CA GLY A 5 -11.49 10.62 -5.64
C GLY A 5 -11.89 9.91 -4.35
N LEU A 6 -13.19 9.70 -4.13
CA LEU A 6 -13.69 8.97 -2.97
C LEU A 6 -13.38 7.47 -3.06
N ALA A 7 -13.53 6.87 -4.24
CA ALA A 7 -13.15 5.47 -4.45
C ALA A 7 -11.65 5.24 -4.20
N ALA A 8 -10.80 6.12 -4.73
CA ALA A 8 -9.35 6.07 -4.50
C ALA A 8 -9.00 6.20 -3.01
N ARG A 9 -9.66 7.13 -2.30
CA ARG A 9 -9.50 7.31 -0.85
C ARG A 9 -9.86 6.05 -0.07
N ALA A 10 -11.03 5.46 -0.35
CA ALA A 10 -11.49 4.26 0.33
C ALA A 10 -10.55 3.06 0.08
N ALA A 11 -10.07 2.91 -1.16
CA ALA A 11 -9.08 1.88 -1.51
C ALA A 11 -7.79 2.05 -0.69
N LEU A 12 -7.24 3.26 -0.63
CA LEU A 12 -6.00 3.54 0.10
C LEU A 12 -6.17 3.37 1.61
N ILE A 13 -7.29 3.83 2.19
CA ILE A 13 -7.59 3.62 3.62
C ILE A 13 -7.52 2.13 3.95
N LEU A 14 -8.18 1.29 3.15
CA LEU A 14 -8.22 -0.15 3.39
C LEU A 14 -6.83 -0.78 3.23
N VAL A 15 -6.11 -0.43 2.17
CA VAL A 15 -4.77 -0.96 1.89
C VAL A 15 -3.78 -0.59 3.01
N PHE A 16 -3.75 0.67 3.45
CA PHE A 16 -2.86 1.11 4.55
C PHE A 16 -3.28 0.53 5.90
N ALA A 17 -4.58 0.37 6.16
CA ALA A 17 -5.06 -0.27 7.38
C ALA A 17 -4.62 -1.73 7.48
N VAL A 18 -4.76 -2.50 6.39
CA VAL A 18 -4.28 -3.89 6.34
C VAL A 18 -2.76 -3.97 6.45
N ALA A 19 -2.04 -3.07 5.77
CA ALA A 19 -0.58 -3.00 5.83
C ALA A 19 -0.07 -2.71 7.26
N ALA A 20 -0.72 -1.79 7.98
CA ALA A 20 -0.40 -1.46 9.36
C ALA A 20 -0.68 -2.66 10.29
N TYR A 21 -1.84 -3.29 10.14
CA TYR A 21 -2.21 -4.48 10.90
C TYR A 21 -1.19 -5.61 10.72
N GLY A 22 -0.78 -5.91 9.48
CA GLY A 22 0.22 -6.93 9.20
C GLY A 22 1.57 -6.68 9.89
N LYS A 23 2.01 -5.42 9.99
CA LYS A 23 3.26 -5.05 10.67
C LYS A 23 3.17 -5.10 12.19
N LEU A 24 1.98 -4.92 12.75
CA LEU A 24 1.74 -5.08 14.18
C LEU A 24 1.74 -6.55 14.60
N VAL A 25 1.21 -7.43 13.74
CA VAL A 25 1.13 -8.89 13.97
C VAL A 25 2.48 -9.58 13.74
N ASP A 26 3.19 -9.29 12.64
CA ASP A 26 4.49 -9.90 12.34
C ASP A 26 5.61 -8.85 12.19
N ARG A 27 6.13 -8.42 13.35
CA ARG A 27 7.20 -7.42 13.45
C ARG A 27 8.54 -7.94 12.89
N GLY A 28 8.77 -9.25 12.90
CA GLY A 28 10.01 -9.88 12.46
C GLY A 28 10.19 -9.88 10.94
N ALA A 29 9.09 -9.99 10.20
CA ALA A 29 9.06 -9.93 8.74
C ALA A 29 9.69 -8.66 8.18
N LEU A 30 9.44 -7.51 8.82
CA LEU A 30 9.81 -6.21 8.30
C LEU A 30 11.33 -6.01 8.27
N ALA A 31 12.05 -6.52 9.26
CA ALA A 31 13.50 -6.43 9.30
C ALA A 31 14.16 -7.17 8.12
N GLY A 32 13.61 -8.32 7.72
CA GLY A 32 14.05 -9.06 6.53
C GLY A 32 13.84 -8.25 5.25
N VAL A 33 12.66 -7.62 5.12
CA VAL A 33 12.35 -6.74 3.99
C VAL A 33 13.30 -5.55 3.92
N MET A 34 13.52 -4.84 5.03
CA MET A 34 14.39 -3.67 5.09
C MET A 34 15.84 -3.98 4.70
N ARG A 35 16.38 -5.10 5.20
CA ARG A 35 17.74 -5.54 4.83
C ARG A 35 17.87 -5.75 3.34
N ALA A 36 16.90 -6.41 2.73
CA ALA A 36 16.93 -6.68 1.31
C ALA A 36 16.62 -5.44 0.45
N MET A 37 15.86 -4.48 0.97
CA MET A 37 15.75 -3.13 0.40
C MET A 37 17.02 -2.29 0.59
N GLY A 38 18.01 -2.76 1.37
CA GLY A 38 19.26 -2.07 1.62
C GLY A 38 19.10 -0.79 2.46
N VAL A 39 18.05 -0.72 3.29
CA VAL A 39 17.77 0.42 4.19
C VAL A 39 18.03 0.03 5.64
N PRO A 40 18.36 1.00 6.52
CA PRO A 40 18.51 0.72 7.94
C PRO A 40 17.22 0.14 8.54
N ALA A 41 17.37 -0.72 9.56
CA ALA A 41 16.24 -1.31 10.26
C ALA A 41 15.50 -0.22 11.06
N ILE A 42 14.28 0.09 10.64
CA ILE A 42 13.36 0.97 11.36
C ILE A 42 12.43 0.07 12.18
N PRO A 43 12.13 0.41 13.45
CA PRO A 43 11.20 -0.37 14.26
C PRO A 43 9.84 -0.54 13.56
N ALA A 44 9.29 -1.76 13.57
CA ALA A 44 8.00 -2.03 12.94
C ALA A 44 6.87 -1.15 13.48
N ALA A 45 6.93 -0.77 14.76
CA ALA A 45 5.99 0.16 15.36
C ALA A 45 6.03 1.56 14.72
N VAL A 46 7.21 2.05 14.30
CA VAL A 46 7.33 3.36 13.64
C VAL A 46 6.72 3.33 12.24
N VAL A 47 6.96 2.25 11.48
CA VAL A 47 6.37 2.09 10.16
C VAL A 47 4.85 1.92 10.26
N ALA A 48 4.37 1.09 11.20
CA ALA A 48 2.94 0.94 11.44
C ALA A 48 2.29 2.26 11.89
N ALA A 49 2.96 3.06 12.72
CA ALA A 49 2.47 4.38 13.12
C ALA A 49 2.36 5.34 11.93
N ALA A 50 3.31 5.34 11.00
CA ALA A 50 3.24 6.14 9.78
C ALA A 50 2.07 5.71 8.87
N GLU A 51 1.79 4.42 8.78
CA GLU A 51 0.65 3.89 8.02
C GLU A 51 -0.69 4.22 8.67
N LEU A 52 -0.80 4.12 9.99
CA LEU A 52 -1.99 4.55 10.75
C LEU A 52 -2.20 6.06 10.67
N ALA A 53 -1.12 6.85 10.69
CA ALA A 53 -1.19 8.28 10.47
C ALA A 53 -1.72 8.59 9.06
N CYS A 54 -1.30 7.83 8.04
CA CYS A 54 -1.83 7.94 6.69
C CYS A 54 -3.34 7.64 6.63
N VAL A 55 -3.81 6.57 7.28
CA VAL A 55 -5.24 6.26 7.38
C VAL A 55 -5.99 7.41 8.05
N THR A 56 -5.48 7.89 9.18
CA THR A 56 -6.11 8.98 9.96
C THR A 56 -6.19 10.27 9.16
N LEU A 57 -5.12 10.64 8.46
CA LEU A 57 -5.09 11.82 7.59
C LEU A 57 -5.97 11.64 6.36
N LEU A 58 -6.05 10.46 5.77
CA LEU A 58 -7.01 10.20 4.70
C LEU A 58 -8.44 10.44 5.18
N VAL A 59 -8.78 10.14 6.44
CA VAL A 59 -10.11 10.40 7.00
C VAL A 59 -10.33 11.88 7.35
N LEU A 60 -9.39 12.52 8.05
CA LEU A 60 -9.60 13.86 8.63
C LEU A 60 -9.13 15.01 7.73
N ALA A 61 -8.09 14.79 6.93
CA ALA A 61 -7.46 15.81 6.09
C ALA A 61 -7.02 15.18 4.74
N PRO A 62 -7.96 14.89 3.83
CA PRO A 62 -7.71 14.00 2.69
C PRO A 62 -6.52 14.39 1.83
N ALA A 63 -6.29 15.68 1.57
CA ALA A 63 -5.14 16.15 0.80
C ALA A 63 -3.79 15.77 1.45
N ALA A 64 -3.66 15.98 2.77
CA ALA A 64 -2.48 15.57 3.52
C ALA A 64 -2.36 14.03 3.56
N GLY A 65 -3.47 13.32 3.67
CA GLY A 65 -3.51 11.85 3.62
C GLY A 65 -3.01 11.30 2.28
N PHE A 66 -3.45 11.86 1.15
CA PHE A 66 -2.98 11.46 -0.18
C PHE A 66 -1.51 11.82 -0.41
N ALA A 67 -1.05 12.98 0.07
CA ALA A 67 0.35 13.37 -0.01
C ALA A 67 1.25 12.40 0.79
N LEU A 68 0.83 12.03 2.00
CA LEU A 68 1.55 11.03 2.80
C LEU A 68 1.49 9.64 2.16
N ALA A 69 0.34 9.24 1.62
CA ALA A 69 0.20 7.98 0.88
C ALA A 69 1.18 7.92 -0.30
N LEU A 70 1.27 8.98 -1.10
CA LEU A 70 2.24 9.09 -2.19
C LEU A 70 3.68 8.96 -1.70
N ALA A 71 4.04 9.66 -0.62
CA ALA A 71 5.39 9.60 -0.06
C ALA A 71 5.75 8.18 0.42
N LEU A 72 4.85 7.53 1.15
CA LEU A 72 5.04 6.16 1.65
C LEU A 72 5.12 5.15 0.50
N LEU A 73 4.23 5.24 -0.49
CA LEU A 73 4.22 4.38 -1.66
C LEU A 73 5.48 4.58 -2.52
N ALA A 74 5.94 5.81 -2.70
CA ALA A 74 7.16 6.12 -3.44
C ALA A 74 8.40 5.55 -2.73
N ALA A 75 8.52 5.76 -1.41
CA ALA A 75 9.60 5.19 -0.62
C ALA A 75 9.60 3.65 -0.68
N PHE A 76 8.42 3.04 -0.57
CA PHE A 76 8.26 1.59 -0.71
C PHE A 76 8.64 1.09 -2.11
N THR A 77 8.21 1.81 -3.17
CA THR A 77 8.60 1.50 -4.56
C THR A 77 10.11 1.52 -4.73
N ALA A 78 10.77 2.57 -4.23
CA ALA A 78 12.20 2.74 -4.36
C ALA A 78 12.96 1.60 -3.65
N GLY A 79 12.52 1.23 -2.44
CA GLY A 79 13.05 0.08 -1.72
C GLY A 79 12.88 -1.22 -2.51
N LEU A 80 11.69 -1.46 -3.06
CA LEU A 80 11.39 -2.65 -3.87
C LEU A 80 12.26 -2.72 -5.13
N VAL A 81 12.38 -1.61 -5.86
CA VAL A 81 13.24 -1.52 -7.05
C VAL A 81 14.70 -1.76 -6.69
N ASN A 82 15.18 -1.21 -5.58
CA ASN A 82 16.55 -1.45 -5.11
C ASN A 82 16.78 -2.93 -4.74
N ALA A 83 15.82 -3.56 -4.06
CA ALA A 83 15.88 -4.99 -3.72
C ALA A 83 15.94 -5.88 -4.98
N ILE A 84 15.10 -5.59 -5.97
CA ILE A 84 15.09 -6.29 -7.27
C ILE A 84 16.43 -6.10 -7.99
N ARG A 85 16.95 -4.87 -8.05
CA ARG A 85 18.23 -4.57 -8.70
C ARG A 85 19.42 -5.28 -8.03
N ARG A 86 19.32 -5.57 -6.73
CA ARG A 86 20.32 -6.31 -5.96
C ARG A 86 20.15 -7.83 -6.03
N GLY A 87 19.14 -8.33 -6.77
CA GLY A 87 18.85 -9.76 -6.87
C GLY A 87 18.31 -10.37 -5.58
N ALA A 88 17.71 -9.58 -4.69
CA ALA A 88 17.19 -10.11 -3.43
C ALA A 88 15.94 -10.97 -3.68
N HIS A 89 16.05 -12.27 -3.40
CA HIS A 89 14.93 -13.21 -3.42
C HIS A 89 14.22 -13.22 -2.06
N ILE A 90 13.36 -12.24 -1.84
CA ILE A 90 12.49 -12.19 -0.66
C ILE A 90 11.03 -12.29 -1.10
N ALA A 91 10.21 -12.91 -0.24
CA ALA A 91 8.76 -12.82 -0.34
C ALA A 91 8.28 -11.44 0.09
N CYS A 92 7.33 -10.85 -0.63
CA CYS A 92 6.80 -9.53 -0.31
C CYS A 92 5.79 -9.62 0.85
N ARG A 93 6.27 -9.65 2.10
CA ARG A 93 5.41 -9.77 3.30
C ARG A 93 4.77 -8.45 3.77
N CYS A 94 4.78 -7.42 2.92
CA CYS A 94 4.43 -6.05 3.32
C CYS A 94 2.93 -5.78 3.44
N PHE A 95 2.10 -6.67 2.86
CA PHE A 95 0.64 -6.63 2.89
C PHE A 95 0.02 -7.87 3.55
N GLY A 96 0.83 -8.76 4.17
CA GLY A 96 0.35 -9.99 4.78
C GLY A 96 1.27 -11.19 4.53
N ALA A 97 0.75 -12.40 4.74
CA ALA A 97 1.47 -13.68 4.68
C ALA A 97 1.88 -14.15 3.27
N SER A 98 1.95 -13.24 2.29
CA SER A 98 2.35 -13.58 0.92
C SER A 98 3.75 -14.17 0.91
N THR A 99 3.86 -15.40 0.39
CA THR A 99 5.11 -16.13 0.19
C THR A 99 5.63 -15.98 -1.24
N ALA A 100 4.91 -15.26 -2.10
CA ALA A 100 5.26 -15.09 -3.50
C ALA A 100 6.56 -14.27 -3.64
N PRO A 101 7.53 -14.75 -4.44
CA PRO A 101 8.78 -14.03 -4.66
C PRO A 101 8.50 -12.67 -5.32
N ILE A 102 9.27 -11.66 -4.93
CA ILE A 102 9.15 -10.32 -5.50
C ILE A 102 9.36 -10.37 -7.03
N GLY A 103 8.34 -10.01 -7.79
CA GLY A 103 8.41 -9.89 -9.25
C GLY A 103 7.72 -8.65 -9.82
N LYS A 104 7.67 -8.56 -11.15
CA LYS A 104 7.06 -7.45 -11.93
C LYS A 104 5.62 -7.12 -11.49
N SER A 105 4.88 -8.12 -11.02
CA SER A 105 3.52 -7.98 -10.50
C SER A 105 3.40 -6.96 -9.36
N HIS A 106 4.36 -6.96 -8.42
CA HIS A 106 4.34 -6.01 -7.30
C HIS A 106 4.62 -4.57 -7.73
N ILE A 107 5.42 -4.38 -8.79
CA ILE A 107 5.66 -3.07 -9.38
C ILE A 107 4.36 -2.52 -9.97
N VAL A 108 3.60 -3.36 -10.69
CA VAL A 108 2.29 -2.99 -11.23
C VAL A 108 1.32 -2.61 -10.11
N ARG A 109 1.18 -3.46 -9.08
CA ARG A 109 0.34 -3.17 -7.91
C ARG A 109 0.69 -1.81 -7.29
N ASN A 110 1.98 -1.53 -7.09
CA ASN A 110 2.39 -0.30 -6.44
C ASN A 110 2.23 0.93 -7.35
N ALA A 111 2.44 0.77 -8.65
CA ALA A 111 2.17 1.83 -9.63
C ALA A 111 0.67 2.19 -9.66
N LEU A 112 -0.23 1.20 -9.57
CA LEU A 112 -1.67 1.44 -9.46
C LEU A 112 -2.03 2.21 -8.19
N LEU A 113 -1.43 1.86 -7.04
CA LEU A 113 -1.64 2.58 -5.79
C LEU A 113 -1.14 4.03 -5.86
N VAL A 114 0.02 4.27 -6.48
CA VAL A 114 0.54 5.63 -6.71
C VAL A 114 -0.40 6.43 -7.60
N ALA A 115 -0.92 5.82 -8.67
CA ALA A 115 -1.88 6.45 -9.57
C ALA A 115 -3.19 6.80 -8.83
N LEU A 116 -3.72 5.90 -7.99
CA LEU A 116 -4.89 6.16 -7.16
C LEU A 116 -4.65 7.32 -6.19
N ALA A 117 -3.49 7.38 -5.55
CA ALA A 117 -3.15 8.46 -4.63
C ALA A 117 -3.03 9.81 -5.34
N GLY A 118 -2.43 9.83 -6.54
CA GLY A 118 -2.37 11.02 -7.38
C GLY A 118 -3.75 11.49 -7.85
N LEU A 119 -4.59 10.57 -8.33
CA LEU A 119 -5.97 10.87 -8.75
C LEU A 119 -6.80 11.41 -7.58
N GLY A 120 -6.73 10.78 -6.42
CA GLY A 120 -7.47 11.21 -5.23
C GLY A 120 -7.05 12.59 -4.71
N LEU A 121 -5.79 12.98 -4.93
CA LEU A 121 -5.28 14.31 -4.54
C LEU A 121 -5.87 15.45 -5.39
N VAL A 122 -6.12 15.21 -6.68
CA VAL A 122 -6.56 16.25 -7.62
C VAL A 122 -8.05 16.20 -7.94
N MET A 123 -8.71 15.08 -7.66
CA MET A 123 -10.14 14.90 -7.96
C MET A 123 -11.01 15.37 -6.79
N PRO A 124 -12.13 16.08 -7.06
CA PRO A 124 -13.10 16.41 -6.04
C PRO A 124 -13.72 15.13 -5.45
N GLN A 125 -14.19 15.22 -4.21
CA GLN A 125 -14.80 14.10 -3.50
C GLN A 125 -16.24 14.42 -3.15
N THR A 126 -17.17 13.76 -3.82
CA THR A 126 -18.59 13.77 -3.47
C THR A 126 -18.89 12.59 -2.55
N ALA A 127 -19.67 12.82 -1.49
CA ALA A 127 -20.10 11.75 -0.60
C ALA A 127 -21.02 10.78 -1.35
N SER A 128 -20.56 9.55 -1.55
CA SER A 128 -21.28 8.51 -2.27
C SER A 128 -20.97 7.14 -1.67
N ILE A 129 -22.00 6.45 -1.19
CA ILE A 129 -21.88 5.11 -0.60
C ILE A 129 -21.39 4.12 -1.66
N ALA A 130 -21.94 4.20 -2.88
CA ALA A 130 -21.55 3.33 -3.98
C ALA A 130 -20.07 3.51 -4.35
N ALA A 131 -19.59 4.76 -4.41
CA ALA A 131 -18.19 5.05 -4.69
C ALA A 131 -17.25 4.56 -3.58
N GLY A 132 -17.65 4.76 -2.32
CA GLY A 132 -16.91 4.25 -1.16
C GLY A 132 -16.83 2.72 -1.17
N ALA A 133 -17.95 2.03 -1.43
CA ALA A 133 -18.00 0.58 -1.54
C ALA A 133 -17.14 0.05 -2.70
N ALA A 134 -17.24 0.67 -3.88
CA ALA A 134 -16.41 0.31 -5.03
C ALA A 134 -14.91 0.49 -4.73
N GLY A 135 -14.55 1.59 -4.07
CA GLY A 135 -13.18 1.83 -3.62
C GLY A 135 -12.70 0.80 -2.60
N ALA A 136 -13.53 0.44 -1.62
CA ALA A 136 -13.19 -0.60 -0.64
C ALA A 136 -12.98 -1.97 -1.31
N LEU A 137 -13.84 -2.36 -2.25
CA LEU A 137 -13.70 -3.59 -3.03
C LEU A 137 -12.40 -3.58 -3.85
N LEU A 138 -12.07 -2.45 -4.49
CA LEU A 138 -10.81 -2.28 -5.20
C LEU A 138 -9.61 -2.43 -4.27
N GLY A 139 -9.65 -1.79 -3.09
CA GLY A 139 -8.63 -1.94 -2.06
C GLY A 139 -8.45 -3.39 -1.64
N LEU A 140 -9.56 -4.12 -1.44
CA LEU A 140 -9.52 -5.54 -1.05
C LEU A 140 -8.90 -6.39 -2.15
N ALA A 141 -9.28 -6.17 -3.41
CA ALA A 141 -8.66 -6.85 -4.55
C ALA A 141 -7.14 -6.58 -4.65
N ILE A 142 -6.70 -5.36 -4.31
CA ILE A 142 -5.28 -5.01 -4.26
C ILE A 142 -4.55 -5.71 -3.10
N VAL A 143 -5.19 -5.82 -1.93
CA VAL A 143 -4.64 -6.58 -0.79
C VAL A 143 -4.50 -8.06 -1.15
N MET A 144 -5.53 -8.64 -1.77
CA MET A 144 -5.56 -10.04 -2.22
C MET A 144 -4.82 -10.30 -3.53
N TRP A 145 -4.11 -9.29 -4.06
CA TRP A 145 -3.48 -9.35 -5.38
C TRP A 145 -2.57 -10.58 -5.56
N ASP A 146 -1.80 -10.93 -4.54
CA ASP A 146 -0.84 -12.03 -4.62
C ASP A 146 -1.56 -13.39 -4.67
N GLU A 147 -2.66 -13.55 -3.92
CA GLU A 147 -3.50 -14.75 -3.97
C GLU A 147 -4.20 -14.89 -5.32
N LEU A 148 -4.70 -13.78 -5.87
CA LEU A 148 -5.32 -13.75 -7.19
C LEU A 148 -4.31 -14.15 -8.28
N VAL A 149 -3.11 -13.57 -8.27
CA VAL A 149 -2.07 -13.89 -9.25
C VAL A 149 -1.63 -15.36 -9.15
N LEU A 150 -1.62 -15.93 -7.96
CA LEU A 150 -1.34 -17.36 -7.76
C LEU A 150 -2.48 -18.24 -8.27
N ALA A 151 -3.73 -17.84 -8.08
CA ALA A 151 -4.90 -18.61 -8.52
C ALA A 151 -5.06 -18.71 -10.05
N PHE A 152 -4.50 -17.76 -10.81
CA PHE A 152 -4.57 -17.73 -12.28
C PHE A 152 -3.31 -18.26 -12.99
N ARG A 153 -2.36 -18.86 -12.27
CA ARG A 153 -1.19 -19.54 -12.83
C ARG A 153 -1.36 -21.05 -12.83
#